data_AF-A0A8E2VIT6-F1
#
_entry.id   AF-A0A8E2VIT6-F1
#
_cell.length_a   1.000
_cell.length_b   1.000
_cell.length_c   1.000
_cell.angle_alpha   90.00
_cell.angle_beta   90.00
_cell.angle_gamma   90.00
#
_symmetry.space_group_name_H-M   'P 1'
#
loop_
_entity.id
_entity.type
_entity.pdbx_description
1 polymer ?
#
loop_
_entity_poly.entity_id
_entity_poly.type
_entity_poly.pdbx_seq_one_letter_code
_entity_poly.pdbx_strand_id
1 'polypeptide(L)'
;MLSFHDIHGDLLVEDYMPPSGAAKLSFLGVVFDDPQVARVSVGTALLDPEDEPVMDDFLHGEPVPVEIAPVPLPAGVVFGLTSIAGLAAFRRRAPGPPRA
;
A
#
# COMPACT_ATOMS: atom_id res chain seq x y z
N MET A 1 1.52 15.91 22.67
CA MET A 1 1.26 16.43 21.29
C MET A 1 1.62 15.32 20.31
N LEU A 2 0.93 15.18 19.18
CA LEU A 2 1.32 14.29 18.08
C LEU A 2 1.67 15.14 16.86
N SER A 3 2.80 14.86 16.21
CA SER A 3 3.22 15.53 14.99
C SER A 3 3.62 14.55 13.89
N PHE A 4 3.24 14.86 12.65
CA PHE A 4 3.43 14.04 11.46
C PHE A 4 4.33 14.79 10.49
N HIS A 5 5.29 14.09 9.89
CA HIS A 5 6.27 14.67 8.98
C HIS A 5 6.36 13.89 7.67
N ASP A 6 6.65 14.60 6.59
CA ASP A 6 6.88 14.02 5.28
C ASP A 6 8.29 13.43 5.12
N ILE A 7 8.58 12.95 3.91
CA ILE A 7 9.89 12.35 3.55
C ILE A 7 11.06 13.35 3.58
N HIS A 8 10.79 14.65 3.55
CA HIS A 8 11.79 15.71 3.64
C HIS A 8 12.00 16.17 5.08
N GLY A 9 11.16 15.71 6.01
CA GLY A 9 11.18 16.10 7.42
C GLY A 9 10.34 17.35 7.71
N ASP A 10 9.56 17.82 6.74
CA ASP A 10 8.67 18.96 6.91
C ASP A 10 7.43 18.54 7.70
N LEU A 11 6.94 19.44 8.55
CA LEU A 11 5.75 19.21 9.37
C LEU A 11 4.49 19.21 8.49
N LEU A 12 3.77 18.10 8.49
CA LEU A 12 2.48 17.96 7.82
C LEU A 12 1.33 18.42 8.73
N VAL A 13 1.29 17.92 9.96
CA VAL A 13 0.32 18.33 10.97
C VAL A 13 0.88 18.15 12.37
N GLU A 14 0.44 18.99 13.29
CA GLU A 14 0.62 18.81 14.72
C GLU A 14 -0.72 19.01 15.42
N ASP A 15 -1.09 18.08 16.29
CA ASP A 15 -2.34 18.16 17.04
C ASP A 15 -2.22 17.62 18.47
N TYR A 16 -3.11 18.11 19.33
CA TYR A 16 -3.21 17.68 20.71
C TYR A 16 -4.14 16.49 20.85
N MET A 17 -3.61 15.39 21.38
CA MET A 17 -4.42 14.24 21.75
C MET A 17 -4.81 14.35 23.24
N PRO A 18 -6.09 14.55 23.56
CA PRO A 18 -6.51 14.62 24.95
C PRO A 18 -6.34 13.25 25.63
N PRO A 19 -5.98 13.23 26.92
CA PRO A 19 -5.90 12.00 27.70
C PRO A 19 -7.25 11.28 27.69
N SER A 20 -7.20 9.96 27.70
CA SER A 20 -8.43 9.16 27.65
C SER A 20 -9.27 9.37 28.91
N GLY A 21 -10.56 9.60 28.73
CA GLY A 21 -11.53 9.67 29.83
C GLY A 21 -11.82 8.28 30.42
N ALA A 22 -12.92 8.14 31.17
CA ALA A 22 -13.32 6.89 31.83
C ALA A 22 -13.41 5.65 30.89
N ALA A 23 -13.57 5.88 29.58
CA ALA A 23 -13.64 4.85 28.54
C ALA A 23 -12.26 4.36 28.03
N LYS A 24 -11.14 4.92 28.53
CA LYS A 24 -9.74 4.53 28.21
C LYS A 24 -9.32 4.56 26.74
N LEU A 25 -10.10 5.19 25.86
CA LEU A 25 -9.78 5.32 24.45
C LEU A 25 -9.73 6.79 24.06
N SER A 26 -8.65 7.16 23.38
CA SER A 26 -8.50 8.41 22.64
C SER A 26 -8.11 8.05 21.22
N PHE A 27 -8.64 8.76 20.22
CA PHE A 27 -8.27 8.57 18.81
C PHE A 27 -8.01 9.92 18.16
N LEU A 28 -7.02 9.97 17.25
CA LEU A 28 -6.71 11.11 16.40
C LEU A 28 -6.68 10.62 14.95
N GLY A 29 -7.58 11.13 14.13
CA GLY A 29 -7.64 10.83 12.70
C GLY A 29 -7.15 12.01 11.88
N VAL A 30 -6.25 11.76 10.93
CA VAL A 30 -5.72 12.78 10.02
C VAL A 30 -5.82 12.27 8.59
N VAL A 31 -6.22 13.14 7.67
CA VAL A 31 -6.29 12.86 6.23
C VAL A 31 -5.29 13.75 5.50
N PHE A 32 -4.52 13.17 4.59
CA PHE A 32 -3.54 13.88 3.75
C PHE A 32 -3.89 13.72 2.28
N ASP A 33 -3.68 14.78 1.48
CA ASP A 33 -3.88 14.72 0.02
C ASP A 33 -2.85 13.79 -0.66
N ASP A 34 -1.63 13.72 -0.11
CA ASP A 34 -0.58 12.76 -0.49
C ASP A 34 -0.34 11.78 0.66
N PRO A 35 -0.54 10.46 0.49
CA PRO A 35 -0.46 9.48 1.57
C PRO A 35 0.99 9.10 1.95
N GLN A 36 1.88 10.09 2.10
CA GLN A 36 3.29 9.88 2.47
C GLN A 36 3.59 10.49 3.84
N VAL A 37 3.47 9.67 4.88
CA VAL A 37 3.95 10.00 6.23
C VAL A 37 5.24 9.23 6.47
N ALA A 38 6.36 9.94 6.68
CA ALA A 38 7.65 9.31 6.92
C ALA A 38 7.97 9.17 8.41
N ARG A 39 7.49 10.11 9.24
CA ARG A 39 7.75 10.10 10.69
C ARG A 39 6.57 10.65 11.48
N VAL A 40 6.19 9.91 12.52
CA VAL A 40 5.31 10.38 13.57
C VAL A 40 6.14 10.64 14.82
N SER A 41 5.90 11.76 15.51
CA SER A 41 6.60 12.14 16.73
C SER A 41 5.59 12.45 17.82
N VAL A 42 5.88 11.96 19.03
CA VAL A 42 5.06 12.24 20.21
C VAL A 42 5.81 13.26 21.05
N GLY A 43 5.24 14.47 21.15
CA GLY A 43 5.72 15.51 22.04
C GLY A 43 5.46 15.10 23.49
N THR A 44 6.53 14.79 24.21
CA THR A 44 6.55 14.30 25.61
C THR A 44 6.36 15.40 26.65
N ALA A 45 6.11 16.65 26.24
CA ALA A 45 6.00 17.81 27.14
C ALA A 45 4.84 17.75 28.16
N LEU A 46 3.99 16.71 28.10
CA LEU A 46 2.88 16.47 29.02
C LEU A 46 3.03 15.17 29.82
N LEU A 47 4.16 14.47 29.69
CA LEU A 47 4.48 13.28 30.47
C LEU A 47 5.41 13.70 31.59
N ASP A 48 5.18 13.21 32.81
CA ASP A 48 6.21 13.25 33.86
C ASP A 48 7.46 12.53 33.30
N PRO A 49 8.69 12.89 33.65
CA PRO A 49 9.89 12.21 33.12
C PRO A 49 9.94 10.70 33.42
N GLU A 50 9.15 10.28 34.42
CA GLU A 50 8.96 8.90 34.84
C GLU A 50 7.79 8.21 34.10
N ASP A 51 6.91 8.97 33.43
CA ASP A 51 5.81 8.44 32.62
C ASP A 51 6.32 8.05 31.23
N GLU A 52 6.43 6.74 31.01
CA GLU A 52 6.65 6.23 29.67
C GLU A 52 5.41 6.53 28.81
N PRO A 53 5.56 7.11 27.60
CA PRO A 53 4.46 7.22 26.65
C PRO A 53 3.99 5.82 26.25
N VAL A 54 2.98 5.30 26.93
CA VAL A 54 2.31 4.05 26.56
C VAL A 54 1.22 4.37 25.54
N MET A 55 1.61 4.49 24.28
CA MET A 55 0.67 4.36 23.16
C MET A 55 0.63 2.86 22.80
N ASP A 56 -0.53 2.22 22.93
CA ASP A 56 -0.72 0.84 22.45
C ASP A 56 -0.64 0.89 20.91
N ASP A 57 0.46 0.37 20.35
CA ASP A 57 0.96 0.60 19.00
C ASP A 57 -0.01 0.13 17.87
N PHE A 58 -1.06 0.89 17.58
CA PHE A 58 -1.84 0.73 16.36
C PHE A 58 -1.76 1.98 15.48
N LEU A 59 -0.64 2.13 14.78
CA LEU A 59 -0.58 2.90 13.53
C LEU A 59 -1.12 2.02 12.40
N HIS A 60 -2.39 2.23 12.02
CA HIS A 60 -3.00 1.58 10.86
C HIS A 60 -3.10 2.58 9.70
N GLY A 61 -2.26 2.40 8.68
CA GLY A 61 -2.41 3.09 7.39
C GLY A 61 -3.05 2.13 6.39
N GLU A 62 -4.22 2.48 5.85
CA GLU A 62 -4.79 1.71 4.74
C GLU A 62 -3.97 1.96 3.47
N PRO A 63 -3.46 0.92 2.78
CA PRO A 63 -2.79 1.10 1.50
C PRO A 63 -3.77 1.66 0.48
N VAL A 64 -3.49 2.85 -0.04
CA VAL A 64 -4.23 3.37 -1.20
C VAL A 64 -3.84 2.52 -2.42
N PRO A 65 -4.79 2.01 -3.21
CA PRO A 65 -4.47 1.31 -4.45
C PRO A 65 -3.71 2.25 -5.37
N VAL A 66 -2.41 2.02 -5.53
CA VAL A 66 -1.67 2.61 -6.65
C VAL A 66 -2.25 1.99 -7.90
N GLU A 67 -2.62 2.80 -8.88
CA GLU A 67 -3.01 2.32 -10.20
C GLU A 67 -1.76 1.67 -10.85
N ILE A 68 -1.54 0.38 -10.57
CA ILE A 68 -0.40 -0.36 -11.08
C ILE A 68 -0.59 -0.45 -12.59
N ALA A 69 0.24 0.29 -13.33
CA ALA A 69 0.31 0.16 -14.78
C ALA A 69 0.41 -1.33 -15.14
N PRO A 70 -0.34 -1.82 -16.15
CA PRO A 70 -0.40 -3.24 -16.46
C PRO A 70 1.01 -3.81 -16.63
N VAL A 71 1.34 -4.78 -15.77
CA VAL A 71 2.65 -5.44 -15.78
C VAL A 71 2.83 -6.10 -17.15
N PRO A 72 3.87 -5.76 -17.92
CA PRO A 72 4.15 -6.43 -19.18
C PRO A 72 4.32 -7.93 -18.92
N LEU A 73 3.57 -8.75 -19.65
CA LEU A 73 3.72 -10.20 -19.55
C LEU A 73 5.18 -10.57 -19.87
N PRO A 74 5.80 -11.49 -19.10
CA PRO A 74 7.11 -12.01 -19.43
C PRO A 74 7.12 -12.55 -20.86
N ALA A 75 8.17 -12.25 -21.62
CA ALA A 75 8.27 -12.62 -23.04
C ALA A 75 8.01 -14.12 -23.27
N GLY A 76 8.40 -14.98 -22.33
CA GLY A 76 8.15 -16.43 -22.38
C GLY A 76 6.66 -16.81 -22.46
N VAL A 77 5.76 -16.04 -21.81
CA VAL A 77 4.31 -16.28 -21.87
C VAL A 77 3.78 -15.93 -23.25
N VAL A 78 4.23 -14.81 -23.82
CA VAL A 78 3.84 -14.36 -25.17
C VAL A 78 4.31 -15.36 -26.23
N PHE A 79 5.57 -15.77 -26.19
CA PHE A 79 6.13 -16.75 -27.12
C PHE A 79 5.49 -18.13 -26.96
N GLY A 80 5.16 -18.56 -25.72
CA GLY A 80 4.44 -19.82 -25.48
C GLY A 80 3.05 -19.85 -26.10
N LEU A 81 2.24 -18.81 -25.85
CA LEU A 81 0.86 -18.73 -26.34
C LEU A 81 0.80 -18.62 -27.87
N THR A 82 1.66 -17.81 -28.48
CA THR A 82 1.73 -17.66 -29.93
C THR A 82 2.17 -18.94 -30.64
N SER A 83 3.12 -19.68 -30.07
CA SER A 83 3.58 -20.97 -30.61
C SER A 83 2.49 -22.04 -30.57
N ILE A 84 1.76 -22.13 -29.46
CA ILE A 84 0.64 -23.08 -29.31
C ILE A 84 -0.49 -22.75 -30.29
N ALA A 85 -0.84 -21.47 -30.42
CA ALA A 85 -1.86 -21.04 -31.37
C ALA A 85 -1.46 -21.33 -32.82
N GLY A 86 -0.20 -21.08 -33.19
CA GLY A 86 0.35 -21.39 -34.51
C GLY A 86 0.28 -22.89 -34.82
N LEU A 87 0.68 -23.74 -33.88
CA LEU A 87 0.66 -25.20 -34.05
C LEU A 87 -0.78 -25.74 -34.18
N ALA A 88 -1.72 -25.21 -33.40
CA ALA A 88 -3.13 -25.58 -33.49
C ALA A 88 -3.76 -25.16 -34.83
N ALA A 89 -3.39 -23.99 -35.35
CA ALA A 89 -3.84 -23.51 -36.66
C ALA A 89 -3.27 -24.34 -37.81
N PHE A 90 -2.00 -24.74 -37.72
CA PHE A 90 -1.37 -25.62 -38.71
C PHE A 90 -2.00 -27.01 -38.74
N ARG A 91 -2.30 -27.59 -37.57
CA ARG A 91 -2.98 -28.90 -37.48
C ARG A 91 -4.38 -28.91 -38.11
N ARG A 92 -5.08 -27.78 -38.09
CA ARG A 92 -6.41 -27.64 -38.71
C ARG A 92 -6.37 -27.46 -40.23
N ARG A 93 -5.20 -27.19 -40.82
CA ARG A 93 -5.02 -26.97 -42.27
C ARG A 93 -4.40 -28.17 -43.01
N ALA A 94 -4.18 -29.29 -42.34
CA ALA A 94 -3.68 -30.49 -43.02
C ALA A 94 -4.68 -30.96 -44.10
N PRO A 95 -4.26 -31.19 -45.36
CA PRO A 95 -5.14 -31.72 -46.40
C PRO A 95 -5.64 -33.11 -46.00
N GLY A 96 -6.95 -33.35 -46.12
CA GLY A 96 -7.54 -34.66 -45.88
C GLY A 96 -6.96 -35.73 -46.83
N PRO A 97 -7.00 -37.02 -46.44
CA PRO A 97 -6.42 -38.09 -47.24
C PRO A 97 -7.06 -38.15 -48.63
N PRO A 98 -6.29 -38.52 -49.68
CA PRO A 98 -6.81 -38.58 -51.04
C PRO A 98 -7.96 -39.59 -51.10
N ARG A 99 -9.09 -39.16 -51.67
CA ARG A 99 -10.25 -40.03 -51.91
C ARG A 99 -9.86 -41.08 -52.95
N ALA A 100 -10.06 -42.35 -52.60
CA ALA A 100 -9.93 -43.51 -53.49
C ALA A 100 -11.08 -43.58 -54.49
#